data_AF-A0A9D5CG49-F1
#
_entry.id   AF-A0A9D5CG49-F1
#
_cell.length_a   1.000
_cell.length_b   1.000
_cell.length_c   1.000
_cell.angle_alpha   90.00
_cell.angle_beta   90.00
_cell.angle_gamma   90.00
#
_symmetry.space_group_name_H-M   'P 1'
#
loop_
_entity.id
_entity.type
_entity.pdbx_description
1 polymer ?
#
loop_
_entity_poly.entity_id
_entity_poly.type
_entity_poly.pdbx_seq_one_letter_code
_entity_poly.pdbx_strand_id
1 'polypeptide(L)'
;MASENHGAQTQSSGTSNACCGESVSKAIAKYTMDAQMQAVFEQSGESGRSFNYSKSVRRTSPPEQQITEYLSKIQRGGHVQPFGCTLAVNEPALRLIAFSPCPPSTLPQSSGSTPTSVPSSGLFRREAG
;
A
#
# COMPACT_ATOMS: atom_id res chain seq x y z
N MET A 1 24.71 54.85 -2.34
CA MET A 1 24.01 55.17 -3.61
C MET A 1 24.61 54.31 -4.71
N ALA A 2 23.75 53.54 -5.40
CA ALA A 2 23.96 52.84 -6.68
C ALA A 2 25.04 51.71 -6.69
N SER A 3 24.89 50.56 -7.36
CA SER A 3 23.88 50.08 -8.31
C SER A 3 23.96 48.55 -8.37
N GLU A 4 22.82 47.90 -8.63
CA GLU A 4 22.65 46.48 -8.97
C GLU A 4 23.49 46.05 -10.19
N ASN A 5 23.84 44.75 -10.26
CA ASN A 5 23.82 44.06 -11.55
C ASN A 5 23.27 42.63 -11.40
N HIS A 6 22.22 42.41 -12.18
CA HIS A 6 21.42 41.20 -12.27
C HIS A 6 22.08 40.16 -13.17
N GLY A 7 22.02 38.91 -12.77
CA GLY A 7 22.44 37.80 -13.63
C GLY A 7 22.23 36.43 -13.00
N ALA A 8 21.12 36.22 -12.29
CA ALA A 8 20.72 34.87 -11.91
C ALA A 8 20.27 34.16 -13.20
N GLN A 9 21.16 33.34 -13.77
CA GLN A 9 20.83 32.45 -14.87
C GLN A 9 19.78 31.43 -14.41
N THR A 10 18.52 31.71 -14.70
CA THR A 10 17.44 30.73 -14.66
C THR A 10 17.66 29.75 -15.81
N GLN A 11 18.35 28.64 -15.54
CA GLN A 11 18.46 27.54 -16.50
C GLN A 11 17.18 26.71 -16.44
N SER A 12 16.18 27.10 -17.23
CA SER A 12 15.09 26.21 -17.61
C SER A 12 15.58 25.31 -18.75
N SER A 13 15.78 24.03 -18.45
CA SER A 13 15.99 22.96 -19.44
C SER A 13 14.79 22.01 -19.28
N GLY A 14 13.86 21.86 -20.21
CA GLY A 14 14.07 21.62 -21.64
C GLY A 14 14.28 20.12 -21.88
N THR A 15 13.20 19.34 -21.74
CA THR A 15 13.00 17.95 -22.23
C THR A 15 14.19 16.98 -22.17
N SER A 16 14.29 16.16 -21.12
CA SER A 16 15.30 15.10 -20.99
C SER A 16 14.70 13.69 -21.14
N ASN A 17 14.56 13.22 -22.38
CA ASN A 17 14.18 11.81 -22.65
C ASN A 17 15.23 10.80 -22.12
N ALA A 18 16.48 11.24 -21.88
CA ALA A 18 17.54 10.43 -21.25
C ALA A 18 17.32 10.20 -19.75
N CYS A 19 16.74 11.16 -19.02
CA CYS A 19 16.47 11.01 -17.59
C CYS A 19 15.34 9.99 -17.32
N CYS A 20 14.37 9.90 -18.24
CA CYS A 20 13.27 8.93 -18.17
C CYS A 20 13.77 7.49 -18.30
N GLY A 21 14.74 7.23 -19.20
CA GLY A 21 15.33 5.90 -19.36
C GLY A 21 16.08 5.46 -18.10
N GLU A 22 16.90 6.34 -17.53
CA GLU A 22 17.67 6.03 -16.32
C GLU A 22 16.76 5.81 -15.08
N SER A 23 15.70 6.61 -14.93
CA SER A 23 14.74 6.45 -13.83
C SER A 23 13.94 5.16 -13.94
N VAL A 24 13.55 4.78 -15.16
CA VAL A 24 12.92 3.48 -15.44
C VAL A 24 13.90 2.37 -15.08
N SER A 25 15.13 2.37 -15.60
CA SER A 25 16.13 1.33 -15.29
C SER A 25 16.40 1.19 -13.78
N LYS A 26 16.46 2.29 -13.04
CA LYS A 26 16.57 2.28 -11.57
C LYS A 26 15.35 1.65 -10.90
N ALA A 27 14.15 1.96 -11.39
CA ALA A 27 12.94 1.32 -10.90
C ALA A 27 12.95 -0.18 -11.19
N ILE A 28 13.41 -0.60 -12.39
CA ILE A 28 13.59 -2.02 -12.76
C ILE A 28 14.47 -2.74 -11.78
N ALA A 29 15.69 -2.24 -11.57
CA ALA A 29 16.63 -2.84 -10.63
C ALA A 29 16.01 -2.99 -9.22
N LYS A 30 15.27 -1.97 -8.77
CA LYS A 30 14.65 -1.96 -7.45
C LYS A 30 13.58 -3.03 -7.30
N TYR A 31 12.58 -3.06 -8.18
CA TYR A 31 11.51 -4.06 -8.06
C TYR A 31 12.00 -5.48 -8.31
N THR A 32 13.05 -5.67 -9.12
CA THR A 32 13.67 -6.97 -9.33
C THR A 32 14.33 -7.50 -8.06
N MET A 33 15.08 -6.64 -7.35
CA MET A 33 15.66 -7.01 -6.05
C MET A 33 14.59 -7.25 -4.99
N ASP A 34 13.55 -6.42 -4.95
CA ASP A 34 12.47 -6.59 -3.98
C ASP A 34 11.69 -7.89 -4.22
N ALA A 35 11.38 -8.23 -5.48
CA ALA A 35 10.74 -9.49 -5.85
C ALA A 35 11.56 -10.72 -5.43
N GLN A 36 12.87 -10.66 -5.62
CA GLN A 36 13.79 -11.70 -5.17
C GLN A 36 13.72 -11.90 -3.67
N MET A 37 13.82 -10.81 -2.89
CA MET A 37 13.77 -10.90 -1.43
C MET A 37 12.42 -11.42 -0.93
N GLN A 38 11.32 -10.96 -1.55
CA GLN A 38 9.97 -11.41 -1.23
C GLN A 38 9.82 -12.92 -1.44
N ALA A 39 10.29 -13.45 -2.58
CA ALA A 39 10.21 -14.88 -2.86
C ALA A 39 10.97 -15.73 -1.84
N VAL A 40 12.17 -15.28 -1.42
CA VAL A 40 12.93 -15.97 -0.38
C VAL A 40 12.26 -15.87 0.98
N PHE A 41 11.63 -14.74 1.29
CA PHE A 41 10.90 -14.54 2.54
C PHE A 41 9.67 -15.45 2.64
N GLU A 42 8.85 -15.50 1.59
CA GLU A 42 7.68 -16.37 1.50
C GLU A 42 8.10 -17.85 1.64
N GLN A 43 9.11 -18.28 0.88
CA GLN A 43 9.65 -19.63 0.96
C GLN A 43 10.20 -19.99 2.35
N SER A 44 10.85 -19.05 3.02
CA SER A 44 11.35 -19.22 4.39
C SER A 44 10.20 -19.47 5.37
N GLY A 45 9.10 -18.72 5.24
CA GLY A 45 7.89 -18.90 6.04
C GLY A 45 7.24 -20.26 5.84
N GLU A 46 7.09 -20.70 4.59
CA GLU A 46 6.51 -22.01 4.25
C GLU A 46 7.36 -23.19 4.73
N SER A 47 8.69 -23.08 4.60
CA SER A 47 9.63 -24.12 5.02
C SER A 47 9.91 -24.12 6.54
N GLY A 48 9.41 -23.14 7.29
CA GLY A 48 9.75 -22.94 8.70
C GLY A 48 11.24 -22.57 8.94
N ARG A 49 11.96 -22.16 7.90
CA ARG A 49 13.37 -21.77 7.98
C ARG A 49 13.49 -20.27 8.18
N SER A 50 14.45 -19.84 8.99
CA SER A 50 14.71 -18.41 9.16
C SER A 50 15.14 -17.75 7.84
N PHE A 51 14.65 -16.53 7.62
CA PHE A 51 15.04 -15.70 6.48
C PHE A 51 16.43 -15.09 6.73
N ASN A 52 17.35 -15.24 5.77
CA ASN A 52 18.72 -14.71 5.87
C ASN A 52 18.98 -13.63 4.81
N TYR A 53 18.86 -12.36 5.23
CA TYR A 53 19.03 -11.20 4.36
C TYR A 53 20.38 -11.18 3.61
N SER A 54 21.49 -11.44 4.31
CA SER A 54 22.84 -11.41 3.71
C SER A 54 23.02 -12.39 2.55
N LYS A 55 22.32 -13.53 2.61
CA LYS A 55 22.33 -14.56 1.56
C LYS A 55 21.33 -14.24 0.45
N SER A 56 20.19 -13.61 0.78
CA SER A 56 19.14 -13.27 -0.19
C SER A 56 19.60 -12.21 -1.20
N VAL A 57 20.40 -11.22 -0.77
CA VAL A 57 20.89 -10.14 -1.64
C VAL A 57 21.93 -10.60 -2.66
N ARG A 58 22.62 -11.72 -2.40
CA ARG A 58 23.69 -12.24 -3.28
C ARG A 58 23.18 -13.19 -4.37
N ARG A 59 21.89 -13.50 -4.43
CA ARG A 59 21.36 -14.39 -5.47
C ARG A 59 21.24 -13.67 -6.81
N THR A 60 21.27 -14.46 -7.87
CA THR A 60 21.05 -14.03 -9.25
C THR A 60 19.63 -13.48 -9.42
N SER A 61 19.46 -12.59 -10.40
CA SER A 61 18.16 -12.00 -10.74
C SER A 61 17.07 -13.08 -10.90
N PRO A 62 15.89 -12.90 -10.30
CA PRO A 62 14.79 -13.85 -10.40
C PRO A 62 14.24 -13.90 -11.84
N PRO A 63 13.53 -14.99 -12.21
CA PRO A 63 12.78 -15.07 -13.46
C PRO A 63 11.77 -13.93 -13.59
N GLU A 64 11.53 -13.46 -14.82
CA GLU A 64 10.59 -12.37 -15.11
C GLU A 64 9.19 -12.64 -14.52
N GLN A 65 8.72 -13.88 -14.56
CA GLN A 65 7.42 -14.27 -14.00
C GLN A 65 7.30 -13.95 -12.50
N GLN A 66 8.37 -14.14 -11.71
CA GLN A 66 8.36 -13.78 -10.28
C GLN A 66 8.28 -12.27 -10.07
N ILE A 67 8.89 -11.50 -10.97
CA ILE A 67 8.81 -10.03 -10.95
C ILE A 67 7.37 -9.59 -11.23
N THR A 68 6.73 -10.14 -12.27
CA THR A 68 5.35 -9.83 -12.62
C THR A 68 4.37 -10.22 -11.52
N GLU A 69 4.56 -11.38 -10.91
CA GLU A 69 3.76 -11.84 -9.78
C GLU A 69 3.92 -10.91 -8.58
N TYR A 70 5.16 -10.54 -8.25
CA TYR A 70 5.46 -9.56 -7.20
C TYR A 70 4.76 -8.23 -7.45
N LEU A 71 4.89 -7.65 -8.65
CA LEU A 71 4.26 -6.40 -9.02
C LEU A 71 2.73 -6.47 -8.92
N SER A 72 2.14 -7.58 -9.36
CA SER A 72 0.69 -7.81 -9.26
C SER A 72 0.23 -7.85 -7.80
N LYS A 73 0.97 -8.57 -6.94
CA LYS A 73 0.70 -8.68 -5.50
C LYS A 73 0.80 -7.32 -4.80
N ILE A 74 1.83 -6.51 -5.07
CA ILE A 74 1.99 -5.22 -4.38
C ILE A 74 1.00 -4.15 -4.87
N GLN A 75 0.62 -4.16 -6.16
CA GLN A 75 -0.32 -3.18 -6.72
C GLN A 75 -1.77 -3.48 -6.37
N ARG A 76 -2.09 -4.77 -6.18
CA ARG A 76 -3.45 -5.26 -5.88
C ARG A 76 -3.46 -6.05 -4.58
N GLY A 77 -2.60 -5.67 -3.64
CA GLY A 77 -2.46 -6.33 -2.34
C GLY A 77 -3.74 -6.11 -1.54
N GLY A 78 -4.55 -7.16 -1.43
CA GLY A 78 -5.82 -7.13 -0.67
C GLY A 78 -5.66 -7.09 0.84
N HIS A 79 -4.46 -6.78 1.34
CA HIS A 79 -4.13 -6.78 2.76
C HIS A 79 -3.60 -5.40 3.16
N VAL A 80 -4.26 -4.78 4.13
CA VAL A 80 -3.86 -3.49 4.69
C VAL A 80 -3.18 -3.70 6.04
N GLN A 81 -2.22 -2.85 6.39
CA GLN A 81 -1.56 -2.96 7.69
C GLN A 81 -2.56 -2.65 8.83
N PRO A 82 -2.50 -3.37 9.97
CA PRO A 82 -3.51 -3.30 11.02
C PRO A 82 -3.40 -2.06 11.92
N PHE A 83 -2.75 -0.98 11.46
CA PHE A 83 -2.71 0.29 12.19
C PHE A 83 -3.97 1.14 11.99
N GLY A 84 -4.80 0.80 10.99
CA GLY A 84 -6.03 1.53 10.64
C GLY A 84 -6.88 0.77 9.63
N CYS A 85 -7.83 1.44 9.00
CA CYS A 85 -8.63 0.90 7.90
C CYS A 85 -8.61 1.79 6.67
N THR A 86 -8.83 1.17 5.52
CA THR A 86 -8.86 1.81 4.21
C THR A 86 -10.29 1.83 3.69
N LEU A 87 -10.73 2.99 3.21
CA LEU A 87 -12.02 3.19 2.55
C LEU A 87 -11.76 3.64 1.11
N ALA A 88 -12.36 2.94 0.15
CA ALA A 88 -12.36 3.36 -1.24
C ALA A 88 -13.71 4.01 -1.55
N VAL A 89 -13.69 5.24 -2.08
CA VAL A 89 -14.88 6.05 -2.33
C VAL A 89 -14.88 6.55 -3.77
N ASN A 90 -16.04 6.53 -4.42
CA ASN A 90 -16.25 7.15 -5.72
C ASN A 90 -16.42 8.67 -5.56
N GLU A 91 -15.48 9.47 -6.06
CA GLU A 91 -15.42 10.92 -5.84
C GLU A 91 -16.69 11.71 -6.21
N PRO A 92 -17.32 11.57 -7.39
CA PRO A 92 -18.46 12.42 -7.76
C PRO A 92 -19.72 12.18 -6.91
N ALA A 93 -19.86 10.98 -6.33
CA ALA A 93 -21.04 10.59 -5.55
C ALA A 93 -20.74 10.42 -4.05
N LEU A 94 -19.47 10.58 -3.66
CA LEU A 94 -18.94 10.21 -2.35
C LEU A 94 -19.43 8.84 -1.85
N ARG A 95 -19.59 7.89 -2.79
CA ARG A 95 -20.15 6.56 -2.51
C ARG A 95 -19.05 5.56 -2.18
N LEU A 96 -19.17 4.86 -1.06
CA LEU A 96 -18.25 3.78 -0.70
C LEU A 96 -18.30 2.62 -1.71
N ILE A 97 -17.15 2.20 -2.20
CA ILE A 97 -17.00 1.09 -3.17
C ILE A 97 -16.25 -0.12 -2.60
N ALA A 98 -15.41 0.08 -1.58
CA ALA A 98 -14.78 -1.00 -0.81
C ALA A 98 -14.33 -0.49 0.57
N PHE A 99 -14.22 -1.38 1.55
CA PHE A 99 -13.66 -1.08 2.87
C PHE A 99 -12.85 -2.27 3.40
N SER A 100 -11.83 -1.99 4.21
CA SER A 100 -11.14 -3.01 5.01
C SER A 100 -11.70 -3.06 6.44
N PRO A 101 -11.61 -4.21 7.14
CA PRO A 101 -11.93 -4.26 8.57
C PRO A 101 -11.05 -3.28 9.36
N CYS A 102 -11.64 -2.50 10.26
CA CYS A 102 -10.88 -1.65 11.20
C CYS A 102 -10.47 -2.48 12.42
N PRO A 103 -9.25 -2.31 12.95
CA PRO A 103 -8.87 -2.92 14.21
C PRO A 103 -9.78 -2.40 15.33
N PRO A 104 -10.20 -3.24 16.29
CA PRO A 104 -11.11 -2.85 17.37
C PRO A 104 -10.54 -1.74 18.26
N SER A 105 -9.21 -1.59 18.33
CA SER A 105 -8.52 -0.50 19.04
C SER A 105 -8.70 0.88 18.38
N THR A 106 -9.03 0.93 17.09
CA THR A 106 -9.15 2.18 16.31
C THR A 106 -10.58 2.69 16.24
N LEU A 107 -11.57 1.84 16.52
CA LEU A 107 -12.96 2.26 16.58
C LEU A 107 -13.20 2.97 17.92
N PRO A 108 -13.88 4.13 17.92
CA PRO A 108 -14.39 4.70 19.16
C PRO A 108 -15.28 3.63 19.78
N GLN A 109 -14.85 3.09 20.93
CA GLN A 109 -15.70 2.21 21.71
C GLN A 109 -16.96 3.00 21.96
N SER A 110 -18.10 2.51 21.47
CA SER A 110 -19.39 3.00 21.94
C SER A 110 -19.48 2.59 23.41
N SER A 111 -18.86 3.37 24.30
CA SER A 111 -19.12 3.29 25.72
C SER A 111 -20.62 3.50 25.84
N GLY A 112 -21.31 2.46 26.30
CA GLY A 112 -22.76 2.40 26.39
C GLY A 112 -23.33 3.60 27.12
N SER A 113 -23.66 4.65 26.39
CA SER A 113 -24.51 5.76 26.80
C SER A 113 -25.56 5.94 25.73
N THR A 114 -26.49 5.00 25.68
CA THR A 114 -27.82 5.26 25.14
C THR A 114 -28.64 5.90 26.26
N PRO A 115 -28.96 7.20 26.25
CA PRO A 115 -30.10 7.69 27.01
C PRO A 115 -31.35 7.43 26.16
N THR A 116 -31.81 6.19 26.07
CA THR A 116 -33.07 5.88 25.38
C THR A 116 -33.94 4.99 26.26
N SER A 117 -34.57 5.61 27.24
CA SER A 117 -35.84 5.14 27.77
C SER A 117 -36.89 5.26 26.65
N VAL A 118 -37.12 4.18 25.91
CA VAL A 118 -38.41 3.92 25.26
C VAL A 118 -38.74 2.43 25.43
N PRO A 119 -39.98 2.10 25.83
CA PRO A 119 -40.30 0.79 26.38
C PRO A 119 -40.44 -0.29 25.30
N SER A 120 -40.13 -1.51 25.74
CA SER A 120 -40.29 -2.78 25.04
C SER A 120 -41.68 -2.93 24.38
N SER A 121 -41.70 -3.14 23.07
CA SER A 121 -42.70 -3.99 22.40
C SER A 121 -42.24 -4.30 20.97
N GLY A 122 -42.24 -5.58 20.59
CA GLY A 122 -42.08 -6.00 19.20
C GLY A 122 -40.96 -7.00 18.94
N LEU A 123 -41.10 -8.21 19.48
CA LEU A 123 -40.45 -9.41 18.96
C LEU A 123 -40.84 -9.58 17.48
N PHE A 124 -39.89 -9.57 16.55
CA PHE A 124 -40.09 -10.27 15.26
C PHE A 124 -38.76 -10.80 14.72
N ARG A 125 -38.39 -11.98 15.23
CA ARG A 125 -37.45 -12.91 14.63
C ARG A 125 -38.16 -13.57 13.44
N ARG A 126 -37.65 -13.40 12.22
CA ARG A 126 -37.89 -14.36 11.12
C ARG A 126 -36.59 -15.15 10.92
N GLU A 127 -36.60 -16.36 11.46
CA GLU A 127 -35.73 -17.45 11.01
C GLU A 127 -36.17 -17.86 9.60
N ALA A 128 -35.19 -18.17 8.76
CA ALA A 128 -35.40 -18.87 7.51
C ALA A 128 -35.31 -20.39 7.78
N GLY A 129 -36.34 -21.11 7.34
CA GLY A 129 -36.47 -22.57 7.39
C GLY A 129 -37.79 -22.96 6.75
#